data_AF-A0A1M7JC13-F1
#
_entry.id   AF-A0A1M7JC13-F1
#
_cell.length_a   1.000
_cell.length_b   1.000
_cell.length_c   1.000
_cell.angle_alpha   90.00
_cell.angle_beta   90.00
_cell.angle_gamma   90.00
#
_symmetry.space_group_name_H-M   'P 1'
#
loop_
_entity.id
_entity.type
_entity.pdbx_description
1 polymer ?
#
loop_
_entity_poly.entity_id
_entity_poly.type
_entity_poly.pdbx_seq_one_letter_code
_entity_poly.pdbx_strand_id
1 'polypeptide(L)'
;MFLDFIGIFLTTLIVSPKYFAQVILVCFFANIIDILAAMVFNSQVTEVIFGGIFSSINYLGSNIVLPYFSPLILILIGLGLKNGDSISFWRFINPFAKYKRPWPLIFLKVGVARILVLYILGK
;
A
#
# COMPACT_ATOMS: atom_id res chain seq x y z
N MET A 1 7.33 -14.55 8.74
CA MET A 1 6.63 -13.26 8.56
C MET A 1 6.66 -12.55 9.89
N PHE A 2 7.21 -11.33 9.92
CA PHE A 2 7.28 -10.48 11.10
C PHE A 2 6.22 -9.40 11.02
N LEU A 3 5.75 -8.95 12.19
CA LEU A 3 4.69 -7.96 12.29
C LEU A 3 5.26 -6.72 12.98
N ASP A 4 5.32 -5.60 12.25
CA ASP A 4 5.82 -4.32 12.75
C ASP A 4 4.63 -3.45 13.18
N PHE A 5 4.31 -3.51 14.47
CA PHE A 5 3.23 -2.75 15.07
C PHE A 5 3.44 -1.23 14.98
N ILE A 6 4.69 -0.75 15.01
CA ILE A 6 5.01 0.68 14.91
C ILE A 6 4.70 1.15 13.49
N GLY A 7 5.15 0.40 12.48
CA GLY A 7 4.85 0.66 11.08
C GLY A 7 3.34 0.67 10.80
N ILE A 8 2.59 -0.29 11.34
CA ILE A 8 1.12 -0.37 11.18
C ILE A 8 0.43 0.83 11.84
N PHE A 9 0.87 1.22 13.04
CA PHE A 9 0.32 2.37 13.74
C PHE A 9 0.57 3.67 12.96
N LEU A 10 1.81 3.90 12.50
CA LEU A 10 2.18 5.05 11.67
C LEU A 10 1.41 5.07 10.35
N THR A 11 1.28 3.91 9.70
CA THR A 11 0.49 3.75 8.47
C THR A 11 -0.94 4.24 8.66
N THR A 12 -1.56 3.85 9.77
CA THR A 12 -2.93 4.23 10.10
C THR A 12 -3.05 5.73 10.29
N LEU A 13 -2.10 6.37 10.99
CA LEU A 13 -2.07 7.82 11.18
C LEU A 13 -1.87 8.59 9.87
N ILE A 14 -0.95 8.13 9.01
CA ILE A 14 -0.60 8.79 7.75
C ILE A 14 -1.72 8.67 6.72
N VAL A 15 -2.30 7.48 6.56
CA VAL A 15 -3.28 7.22 5.50
C VAL A 15 -4.67 7.72 5.89
N SER A 16 -5.23 7.14 6.96
CA SER A 16 -6.47 7.61 7.57
C SER A 16 -6.79 6.84 8.86
N PRO A 17 -6.71 7.47 10.05
CA PRO A 17 -7.02 6.80 11.31
C PRO A 17 -8.50 6.45 11.41
N LYS A 18 -9.37 7.22 10.76
CA LYS A 18 -10.81 6.98 10.75
C LYS A 18 -11.19 5.67 10.07
N TYR A 19 -10.41 5.24 9.08
CA TYR A 19 -10.67 4.03 8.29
C TYR A 19 -9.59 2.96 8.55
N PHE A 20 -9.13 2.83 9.80
CA PHE A 20 -8.01 1.97 10.17
C PHE A 20 -8.17 0.52 9.67
N ALA A 21 -9.36 -0.08 9.84
CA ALA A 21 -9.61 -1.45 9.45
C ALA A 21 -9.47 -1.65 7.93
N GLN A 22 -9.99 -0.70 7.13
CA GLN A 22 -9.83 -0.72 5.69
C GLN A 22 -8.38 -0.50 5.27
N VAL A 23 -7.64 0.38 5.95
CA VAL A 23 -6.21 0.61 5.69
C VAL A 23 -5.40 -0.66 5.94
N ILE A 24 -5.62 -1.33 7.07
CA ILE A 24 -4.94 -2.60 7.40
C ILE A 24 -5.27 -3.67 6.37
N LEU A 25 -6.54 -3.82 5.98
CA LEU A 25 -6.97 -4.81 5.00
C LEU A 25 -6.31 -4.55 3.64
N VAL A 26 -6.30 -3.30 3.17
CA VAL A 26 -5.64 -2.93 1.91
C VAL A 26 -4.13 -3.18 1.98
N CYS A 27 -3.47 -2.88 3.10
CA CYS A 27 -2.06 -3.20 3.29
C CYS A 27 -1.80 -4.72 3.29
N PHE A 28 -2.69 -5.50 3.89
CA PHE A 28 -2.60 -6.96 3.86
C PHE A 28 -2.73 -7.49 2.43
N PHE A 29 -3.73 -7.01 1.69
CA PHE A 29 -3.91 -7.32 0.27
C PHE A 29 -2.68 -6.93 -0.57
N ALA A 30 -2.06 -5.79 -0.25
CA ALA A 30 -0.85 -5.32 -0.90
C ALA A 30 0.31 -6.33 -0.78
N ASN A 31 0.50 -6.93 0.40
CA ASN A 31 1.55 -7.94 0.63
C ASN A 31 1.24 -9.25 -0.10
N ILE A 32 -0.05 -9.63 -0.20
CA ILE A 32 -0.45 -10.79 -1.02
C ILE A 32 -0.08 -10.55 -2.49
N ILE A 33 -0.35 -9.36 -3.02
CA ILE A 33 0.04 -9.00 -4.40
C ILE A 33 1.56 -9.11 -4.58
N ASP A 34 2.35 -8.61 -3.62
CA ASP A 34 3.80 -8.68 -3.68
C ASP A 34 4.31 -10.13 -3.70
N ILE A 35 3.70 -11.03 -2.92
CA ILE A 35 4.03 -12.47 -2.91
C ILE A 35 3.64 -13.13 -4.24
N LEU A 36 2.46 -12.83 -4.76
CA LEU A 36 2.01 -13.35 -6.06
C LEU A 36 2.92 -12.87 -7.20
N ALA A 37 3.31 -11.59 -7.18
CA ALA A 37 4.27 -11.04 -8.13
C ALA A 37 5.61 -11.80 -8.03
N ALA A 38 6.11 -12.08 -6.84
CA ALA A 38 7.34 -12.84 -6.66
C ALA A 38 7.25 -14.25 -7.29
N MET A 39 6.12 -14.94 -7.14
CA MET A 39 5.88 -16.23 -7.79
C MET A 39 5.89 -16.11 -9.32
N VAL A 40 5.24 -15.10 -9.88
CA VAL A 40 5.20 -14.85 -11.33
C VAL A 40 6.59 -14.54 -11.88
N PHE A 41 7.40 -13.77 -11.16
CA PHE A 41 8.77 -13.41 -11.54
C PHE A 41 9.82 -14.42 -11.06
N ASN A 42 9.40 -15.61 -10.60
CA ASN A 42 10.26 -16.69 -10.11
C ASN A 42 11.34 -16.23 -9.10
N SER A 43 10.99 -15.28 -8.24
CA SER A 43 11.86 -14.72 -7.22
C SER A 43 11.51 -15.35 -5.87
N GLN A 44 12.52 -15.90 -5.17
CA GLN A 44 12.29 -16.49 -3.84
C GLN A 44 12.09 -15.41 -2.80
N VAL A 45 11.00 -15.51 -2.03
CA VAL A 45 10.73 -14.63 -0.88
C VAL A 45 11.38 -15.24 0.36
N THR A 46 12.35 -14.54 0.95
CA THR A 46 13.05 -15.02 2.16
C THR A 46 12.43 -14.46 3.42
N GLU A 47 11.97 -13.22 3.38
CA GLU A 47 11.44 -12.54 4.55
C GLU A 47 10.32 -11.57 4.17
N VAL A 48 9.29 -11.51 5.01
CA VAL A 48 8.17 -10.58 4.88
C VAL A 48 8.01 -9.88 6.22
N ILE A 49 8.17 -8.55 6.21
CA ILE A 49 7.92 -7.65 7.33
C ILE A 49 6.62 -6.88 7.04
N PHE A 50 5.58 -7.16 7.82
CA PHE A 50 4.28 -6.51 7.70
C PHE A 50 4.24 -5.24 8.56
N GLY A 51 4.46 -4.09 7.92
CA GLY A 51 4.51 -2.76 8.55
C GLY A 51 3.54 -1.75 7.91
N GLY A 52 2.52 -2.22 7.18
CA GLY A 52 1.57 -1.35 6.47
C GLY A 52 2.18 -0.74 5.21
N ILE A 53 2.23 0.60 5.10
CA ILE A 53 2.91 1.25 3.97
C ILE A 53 4.44 1.06 4.01
N PHE A 54 4.99 0.72 5.19
CA PHE A 54 6.40 0.40 5.39
C PHE A 54 6.72 -1.09 5.22
N SER A 55 5.74 -1.89 4.80
CA SER A 55 5.94 -3.32 4.54
C SER A 55 7.12 -3.55 3.58
N SER A 56 8.02 -4.44 3.99
CA SER A 56 9.22 -4.82 3.25
C SER A 56 9.19 -6.31 2.98
N ILE A 57 9.53 -6.69 1.75
CA ILE A 57 9.71 -8.08 1.36
C ILE A 57 11.11 -8.23 0.81
N ASN A 58 11.87 -9.17 1.37
CA ASN A 58 13.20 -9.50 0.90
C ASN A 58 13.10 -10.60 -0.15
N TYR A 59 13.66 -10.32 -1.32
CA TYR A 59 13.69 -11.22 -2.46
C TYR A 59 15.11 -11.73 -2.67
N LEU A 60 15.24 -13.00 -3.04
CA LEU A 60 16.49 -13.58 -3.52
C LEU A 60 16.62 -13.28 -5.02
N GLY A 61 17.48 -12.33 -5.37
CA GLY A 61 17.69 -11.85 -6.74
C GLY A 61 17.49 -10.33 -6.90
N SER A 62 18.07 -9.73 -7.93
CA SER A 62 18.01 -8.28 -8.18
C SER A 62 16.94 -7.94 -9.22
N ASN A 63 15.68 -7.81 -8.78
CA ASN A 63 14.62 -7.32 -9.66
C ASN A 63 13.99 -6.05 -9.08
N ILE A 64 14.41 -4.91 -9.64
CA ILE A 64 14.05 -3.56 -9.17
C ILE A 64 12.55 -3.27 -9.37
N VAL A 65 11.87 -3.99 -10.25
CA VAL A 65 10.46 -3.71 -10.60
C VAL A 65 9.47 -4.32 -9.59
N LEU A 66 9.85 -5.43 -8.96
CA LEU A 66 8.99 -6.21 -8.05
C LEU A 66 8.36 -5.36 -6.92
N PRO A 67 9.12 -4.53 -6.19
CA PRO A 67 8.58 -3.68 -5.11
C PRO A 67 7.50 -2.68 -5.58
N TYR A 68 7.53 -2.28 -6.85
CA TYR A 68 6.59 -1.31 -7.42
C TYR A 68 5.29 -1.94 -7.91
N PHE A 69 5.22 -3.26 -8.01
CA PHE A 69 4.08 -3.95 -8.63
C PHE A 69 2.79 -3.80 -7.81
N SER A 70 2.87 -4.09 -6.50
CA SER A 70 1.74 -3.92 -5.59
C SER A 70 1.20 -2.49 -5.52
N PRO A 71 2.00 -1.45 -5.26
CA PRO A 71 1.47 -0.10 -5.21
C PRO A 71 0.82 0.35 -6.52
N LEU A 72 1.37 -0.03 -7.67
CA LEU A 72 0.77 0.27 -8.98
C LEU A 72 -0.60 -0.40 -9.15
N ILE A 73 -0.72 -1.68 -8.79
CA ILE A 73 -1.99 -2.40 -8.82
C ILE A 73 -3.02 -1.74 -7.90
N LEU A 74 -2.63 -1.36 -6.69
CA LEU A 74 -3.54 -0.65 -5.77
C LEU A 74 -4.03 0.68 -6.36
N ILE A 75 -3.15 1.43 -7.02
CA ILE A 75 -3.54 2.68 -7.68
C ILE A 75 -4.54 2.40 -8.81
N LEU A 76 -4.29 1.39 -9.65
CA LEU A 76 -5.20 1.02 -10.74
C LEU A 76 -6.59 0.60 -10.21
N ILE A 77 -6.63 -0.21 -9.15
CA ILE A 77 -7.89 -0.59 -8.47
C ILE A 77 -8.60 0.65 -7.94
N GLY A 78 -7.87 1.54 -7.25
CA GLY A 78 -8.42 2.77 -6.70
C GLY A 78 -8.99 3.71 -7.77
N LEU A 79 -8.30 3.86 -8.91
CA LEU A 79 -8.78 4.62 -10.06
C LEU A 79 -10.01 3.98 -10.72
N GLY A 80 -10.03 2.65 -10.87
CA GLY A 80 -11.18 1.93 -11.42
C GLY A 80 -12.43 2.04 -10.56
N LEU A 81 -12.28 1.95 -9.22
CA LEU A 81 -13.39 2.06 -8.28
C LEU A 81 -13.90 3.48 -8.07
N LYS A 82 -13.13 4.51 -8.46
CA LYS A 82 -13.50 5.93 -8.35
C LYS A 82 -14.75 6.27 -9.18
N ASN A 83 -15.02 5.53 -10.26
CA ASN A 83 -16.23 5.61 -11.07
C ASN A 83 -16.68 7.06 -11.41
N GLY A 84 -15.73 7.91 -11.81
CA GLY A 84 -15.98 9.30 -12.21
C GLY A 84 -16.05 10.34 -11.08
N ASP A 85 -16.07 9.93 -9.80
CA ASP A 85 -16.14 10.87 -8.67
C ASP A 85 -14.89 11.75 -8.59
N SER A 86 -15.00 13.08 -8.65
CA SER A 86 -13.83 13.95 -8.52
C SER A 86 -13.26 13.92 -7.10
N ILE A 87 -11.95 13.72 -6.98
CA ILE A 87 -11.25 13.69 -5.70
C ILE A 87 -10.56 15.04 -5.52
N SER A 88 -11.04 15.84 -4.56
CA SER A 88 -10.33 17.05 -4.16
C SER A 88 -8.98 16.69 -3.56
N PHE A 89 -7.91 17.29 -4.08
CA PHE A 89 -6.53 17.08 -3.62
C PHE A 89 -6.37 17.35 -2.11
N TRP A 90 -6.97 18.42 -1.60
CA TRP A 90 -6.98 18.75 -0.17
C TRP A 90 -7.64 17.68 0.69
N ARG A 91 -8.73 17.09 0.19
CA ARG A 91 -9.39 15.95 0.87
C ARG A 91 -8.56 14.69 0.77
N PHE A 92 -7.78 14.49 -0.30
CA PHE A 92 -6.93 13.31 -0.46
C PHE A 92 -5.76 13.31 0.54
N ILE A 93 -5.09 14.45 0.72
CA ILE A 93 -3.96 14.54 1.66
C ILE A 93 -4.43 14.45 3.12
N ASN A 94 -5.59 15.01 3.44
CA ASN A 94 -6.07 15.03 4.82
C ASN A 94 -6.40 13.61 5.33
N PRO A 95 -5.71 13.09 6.37
CA PRO A 95 -5.96 11.75 6.92
C PRO A 95 -7.29 11.68 7.70
N PHE A 96 -7.79 12.81 8.19
CA PHE A 96 -9.04 12.89 8.97
C PHE A 96 -10.29 13.18 8.11
N ALA A 97 -10.13 13.32 6.79
CA ALA A 97 -11.25 13.59 5.90
C ALA A 97 -12.27 12.43 5.90
N LYS A 98 -13.56 12.79 5.87
CA LYS A 98 -14.65 11.83 5.73
C LYS A 98 -14.98 11.64 4.25
N TYR A 99 -15.14 10.39 3.83
CA TYR A 99 -15.47 10.02 2.46
C TYR A 99 -16.77 9.22 2.40
N LYS A 100 -17.57 9.51 1.37
CA LYS A 100 -18.80 8.75 1.06
C LYS A 100 -18.47 7.33 0.61
N ARG A 101 -17.42 7.18 -0.21
CA ARG A 101 -16.87 5.92 -0.67
C ARG A 101 -15.39 5.84 -0.24
N PRO A 102 -15.06 5.18 0.88
CA PRO A 102 -13.70 5.18 1.39
C PRO A 102 -12.77 4.27 0.59
N TRP A 103 -13.26 3.16 0.03
CA TRP A 103 -12.43 2.16 -0.66
C TRP A 103 -11.56 2.71 -1.78
N PRO A 104 -12.08 3.41 -2.80
CA PRO A 104 -11.25 3.90 -3.91
C PRO A 104 -10.11 4.79 -3.41
N LEU A 105 -10.40 5.62 -2.40
CA LEU A 105 -9.44 6.55 -1.83
C LEU A 105 -8.40 5.86 -0.97
N ILE A 106 -8.76 4.83 -0.22
CA ILE A 106 -7.80 4.08 0.60
C ILE A 106 -6.84 3.31 -0.29
N PHE A 107 -7.34 2.67 -1.36
CA PHE A 107 -6.49 2.03 -2.37
C PHE A 107 -5.48 3.02 -2.97
N LEU A 108 -5.95 4.19 -3.41
CA LEU A 108 -5.09 5.24 -3.95
C LEU A 108 -4.07 5.74 -2.92
N LYS A 109 -4.52 6.05 -1.70
CA LYS A 109 -3.64 6.58 -0.65
C LYS A 109 -2.56 5.58 -0.25
N VAL A 110 -2.93 4.31 -0.03
CA VAL A 110 -1.96 3.27 0.33
C VAL A 110 -0.97 3.05 -0.82
N GLY A 111 -1.45 2.95 -2.06
CA GLY A 111 -0.59 2.78 -3.23
C GLY A 111 0.40 3.94 -3.39
N VAL A 112 -0.07 5.18 -3.37
CA VAL A 112 0.79 6.38 -3.46
C VAL A 112 1.76 6.47 -2.28
N ALA A 113 1.29 6.22 -1.06
CA ALA A 113 2.14 6.25 0.13
C ALA A 113 3.25 5.20 0.07
N ARG A 114 2.96 3.97 -0.40
CA ARG A 114 3.99 2.94 -0.59
C ARG A 114 5.03 3.35 -1.63
N ILE A 115 4.64 3.95 -2.76
CA ILE A 115 5.61 4.48 -3.75
C ILE A 115 6.51 5.53 -3.11
N LEU A 116 5.93 6.47 -2.37
CA LEU A 116 6.70 7.52 -1.69
C LEU A 116 7.68 6.92 -0.67
N VAL A 117 7.24 5.91 0.10
CA VAL A 117 8.10 5.20 1.06
C VAL A 117 9.25 4.47 0.35
N LEU A 118 8.99 3.76 -0.75
CA LEU A 118 10.03 3.11 -1.55
C LEU A 118 11.06 4.12 -2.07
N TYR A 119 10.57 5.23 -2.63
CA TYR A 119 11.41 6.31 -3.13
C TYR A 119 12.29 6.94 -2.04
N ILE A 120 11.71 7.22 -0.85
CA ILE A 120 12.42 7.85 0.26
C ILE A 120 13.42 6.90 0.90
N LEU A 121 13.07 5.62 1.05
CA LEU A 121 13.91 4.62 1.73
C LEU A 121 14.92 3.95 0.79
N GLY A 122 14.97 4.33 -0.48
CA GLY A 122 15.94 3.81 -1.46
C GLY A 122 15.77 2.32 -1.75
N LYS A 123 14.51 1.84 -1.76
CA LYS A 123 14.16 0.44 -2.05
C LYS A 123 13.53 0.26 -3.43
#